data_AF-A0A7Y4D2X2-F1
#
_entry.id   AF-A0A7Y4D2X2-F1
#
_cell.length_a   1.000
_cell.length_b   1.000
_cell.length_c   1.000
_cell.angle_alpha   90.00
_cell.angle_beta   90.00
_cell.angle_gamma   90.00
#
_symmetry.space_group_name_H-M   'P 1'
#
loop_
_entity.id
_entity.type
_entity.pdbx_description
1 polymer ?
#
loop_
_entity_poly.entity_id
_entity_poly.type
_entity_poly.pdbx_seq_one_letter_code
_entity_poly.pdbx_strand_id
1 'polypeptide(L)'
;MEQLRKIGAIGGAISLALCWPLAVGQIGQNAITDGVAKLNNSSIQAEIVEYDRGYLSSTVTTRVTVTDESLKEQLALDGLPSEFVINSAVSHGLVSLNALSTFENTDILPLTLTTSTELNGNTDFNFELSQFNHQGSEENGTSVSITKSNLSGHATVLGQVDYQLSIPSVQIDFETGEEVTLSNLKGIGSGQQAKGYWLGTQNFTIDSFLISDSAMQPFMTIENSKYDFESHLDEATKRLSSSLKLDVANIETNEGQLNNLNVDFEMSKLDSQSFEKIFEIYQANPVLTQEDVAEIIPFIDVLFAKGFDLSMNNMSLELGKGQFESKWLVSVPEGTENISSNPSMIVPALTGNVQSSFSNELVEEYPFIREGIDELIVMEMIKQTESGYEITADLENGNLVFENGQEIPLIALLMPAFVQ
;
A
#
# COMPACT_ATOMS: atom_id res chain seq x y z
N MET A 1 -53.43 29.96 -25.34
CA MET A 1 -51.97 29.68 -25.40
C MET A 1 -51.42 29.02 -24.13
N GLU A 2 -51.87 29.37 -22.92
CA GLU A 2 -51.42 28.71 -21.68
C GLU A 2 -51.77 27.21 -21.59
N GLN A 3 -52.96 26.78 -22.05
CA GLN A 3 -53.34 25.36 -22.05
C GLN A 3 -52.50 24.52 -23.03
N LEU A 4 -52.14 25.06 -24.20
CA LEU A 4 -51.24 24.41 -25.16
C LEU A 4 -49.79 24.33 -24.65
N ARG A 5 -49.33 25.35 -23.92
CA ARG A 5 -48.03 25.31 -23.21
C ARG A 5 -48.03 24.30 -22.06
N LYS A 6 -49.13 24.18 -21.31
CA LYS A 6 -49.29 23.16 -20.25
C LYS A 6 -49.36 21.74 -20.82
N ILE A 7 -50.10 21.52 -21.89
CA ILE A 7 -50.19 20.22 -22.58
C ILE A 7 -48.84 19.87 -23.25
N GLY A 8 -48.14 20.84 -23.84
CA GLY A 8 -46.79 20.66 -24.37
C GLY A 8 -45.73 20.39 -23.30
N ALA A 9 -45.84 21.02 -22.12
CA ALA A 9 -44.95 20.76 -20.98
C ALA A 9 -45.22 19.41 -20.32
N ILE A 10 -46.49 19.00 -20.20
CA ILE A 10 -46.89 17.69 -19.67
C ILE A 10 -46.51 16.59 -20.68
N GLY A 11 -46.79 16.78 -21.97
CA GLY A 11 -46.38 15.85 -23.02
C GLY A 11 -44.86 15.75 -23.19
N GLY A 12 -44.15 16.87 -23.01
CA GLY A 12 -42.68 16.92 -22.99
C GLY A 12 -42.07 16.23 -21.77
N ALA A 13 -42.64 16.42 -20.57
CA ALA A 13 -42.21 15.73 -19.35
C ALA A 13 -42.49 14.22 -19.40
N ILE A 14 -43.62 13.79 -19.98
CA ILE A 14 -43.94 12.37 -20.22
C ILE A 14 -42.98 11.78 -21.24
N SER A 15 -42.67 12.50 -22.33
CA SER A 15 -41.71 12.03 -23.34
C SER A 15 -40.29 11.95 -22.80
N LEU A 16 -39.87 12.92 -21.98
CA LEU A 16 -38.60 12.86 -21.26
C LEU A 16 -38.59 11.67 -20.29
N ALA A 17 -39.62 11.46 -19.48
CA ALA A 17 -39.72 10.30 -18.59
C ALA A 17 -39.74 8.95 -19.34
N LEU A 18 -40.28 8.89 -20.57
CA LEU A 18 -40.28 7.70 -21.43
C LEU A 18 -38.98 7.49 -22.21
N CYS A 19 -38.14 8.51 -22.35
CA CYS A 19 -36.80 8.39 -22.96
C CYS A 19 -35.69 8.38 -21.91
N TRP A 20 -36.02 8.72 -20.66
CA TRP A 20 -35.07 8.85 -19.57
C TRP A 20 -34.40 7.52 -19.20
N PRO A 21 -35.13 6.38 -19.07
CA PRO A 21 -34.48 5.09 -18.89
C PRO A 21 -33.58 4.66 -20.04
N LEU A 22 -33.84 5.12 -21.28
CA LEU A 22 -32.95 4.88 -22.42
C LEU A 22 -31.65 5.69 -22.29
N ALA A 23 -31.73 6.96 -21.88
CA ALA A 23 -30.56 7.80 -21.64
C ALA A 23 -29.72 7.27 -20.47
N VAL A 24 -30.36 6.91 -19.35
CA VAL A 24 -29.71 6.29 -18.19
C VAL A 24 -29.11 4.94 -18.54
N GLY A 25 -29.80 4.12 -19.34
CA GLY A 25 -29.24 2.86 -19.85
C GLY A 25 -28.04 3.03 -20.79
N GLN A 26 -27.95 4.14 -21.54
CA GLN A 26 -26.77 4.44 -22.37
C GLN A 26 -25.58 4.88 -21.51
N ILE A 27 -25.83 5.71 -20.49
CA ILE A 27 -24.82 6.10 -19.50
C ILE A 27 -24.31 4.84 -18.77
N GLY A 28 -25.20 3.93 -18.39
CA GLY A 28 -24.83 2.66 -17.75
C GLY A 28 -24.05 1.74 -18.67
N GLN A 29 -24.43 1.62 -19.93
CA GLN A 29 -23.66 0.86 -20.91
C GLN A 29 -22.24 1.40 -21.07
N ASN A 30 -22.08 2.73 -21.17
CA ASN A 30 -20.76 3.35 -21.26
C ASN A 30 -19.96 3.13 -19.97
N ALA A 31 -20.57 3.33 -18.80
CA ALA A 31 -19.92 3.12 -17.51
C ALA A 31 -19.41 1.67 -17.33
N ILE A 32 -20.22 0.68 -17.73
CA ILE A 32 -19.84 -0.73 -17.68
C ILE A 32 -18.73 -1.05 -18.70
N THR A 33 -18.86 -0.55 -19.94
CA THR A 33 -17.87 -0.79 -20.99
C THR A 33 -16.52 -0.18 -20.63
N ASP A 34 -16.51 1.07 -20.16
CA ASP A 34 -15.30 1.76 -19.72
C ASP A 34 -14.71 1.12 -18.46
N GLY A 35 -15.55 0.67 -17.53
CA GLY A 35 -15.14 -0.04 -16.33
C GLY A 35 -14.44 -1.37 -16.65
N VAL A 36 -15.04 -2.21 -17.49
CA VAL A 36 -14.44 -3.48 -17.93
C VAL A 36 -13.15 -3.25 -18.70
N ALA A 37 -13.11 -2.23 -19.57
CA ALA A 37 -11.89 -1.89 -20.30
C ALA A 37 -10.72 -1.52 -19.37
N LYS A 38 -11.00 -0.82 -18.26
CA LYS A 38 -10.00 -0.42 -17.26
C LYS A 38 -9.49 -1.57 -16.38
N LEU A 39 -10.15 -2.73 -16.36
CA LEU A 39 -9.66 -3.91 -15.65
C LEU A 39 -8.47 -4.58 -16.38
N ASN A 40 -8.33 -4.33 -17.68
CA ASN A 40 -7.26 -4.92 -18.49
C ASN A 40 -5.89 -4.38 -18.05
N ASN A 41 -4.96 -5.30 -17.76
CA ASN A 41 -3.56 -4.99 -17.48
C ASN A 41 -2.65 -6.10 -18.04
N SER A 42 -1.38 -6.13 -17.66
CA SER A 42 -0.41 -7.16 -18.11
C SER A 42 -0.78 -8.58 -17.67
N SER A 43 -1.51 -8.74 -16.58
CA SER A 43 -1.77 -10.02 -15.93
C SER A 43 -3.22 -10.51 -16.09
N ILE A 44 -4.15 -9.63 -16.46
CA ILE A 44 -5.58 -9.93 -16.56
C ILE A 44 -6.17 -9.26 -17.81
N GLN A 45 -7.02 -10.00 -18.51
CA GLN A 45 -7.88 -9.51 -19.59
C GLN A 45 -9.35 -9.64 -19.19
N ALA A 46 -10.15 -8.60 -19.39
CA ALA A 46 -11.58 -8.58 -19.15
C ALA A 46 -12.35 -8.19 -20.43
N GLU A 47 -13.39 -8.95 -20.76
CA GLU A 47 -14.25 -8.73 -21.91
C GLU A 47 -15.74 -8.85 -21.55
N ILE A 48 -16.59 -8.10 -22.26
CA ILE A 48 -18.04 -8.28 -22.19
C ILE A 48 -18.41 -9.40 -23.19
N VAL A 49 -18.88 -10.52 -22.67
CA VAL A 49 -19.31 -11.68 -23.48
C VAL A 49 -20.72 -11.47 -24.00
N GLU A 50 -21.62 -10.97 -23.14
CA GLU A 50 -23.01 -10.72 -23.47
C GLU A 50 -23.50 -9.45 -22.77
N TYR A 51 -24.29 -8.66 -23.47
CA TYR A 51 -24.99 -7.52 -22.91
C TYR A 51 -26.41 -7.50 -23.46
N ASP A 52 -27.38 -7.90 -22.63
CA ASP A 52 -28.80 -7.73 -22.94
C ASP A 52 -29.33 -6.46 -22.27
N ARG A 53 -29.62 -5.46 -23.10
CA ARG A 53 -30.09 -4.15 -22.66
C ARG A 53 -31.61 -4.09 -22.72
N GLY A 54 -32.23 -4.10 -21.55
CA GLY A 54 -33.65 -3.79 -21.38
C GLY A 54 -33.91 -2.31 -21.11
N TYR A 55 -35.19 -1.97 -21.01
CA TYR A 55 -35.64 -0.58 -20.81
C TYR A 55 -35.41 -0.08 -19.37
N LEU A 56 -35.75 -0.89 -18.36
CA LEU A 56 -35.55 -0.57 -16.93
C LEU A 56 -34.45 -1.40 -16.26
N SER A 57 -33.89 -2.37 -16.96
CA SER A 57 -32.86 -3.27 -16.44
C SER A 57 -31.98 -3.75 -17.56
N SER A 58 -30.76 -4.15 -17.25
CA SER A 58 -29.85 -4.83 -18.18
C SER A 58 -29.24 -6.04 -17.49
N THR A 59 -28.85 -7.05 -18.26
CA THR A 59 -28.00 -8.14 -17.80
C THR A 59 -26.71 -8.13 -18.59
N VAL A 60 -25.58 -8.19 -17.89
CA VAL A 60 -24.25 -8.16 -18.51
C VAL A 60 -23.46 -9.35 -18.01
N THR A 61 -22.83 -10.08 -18.93
CA THR A 61 -21.91 -11.16 -18.62
C THR A 61 -20.51 -10.72 -19.01
N THR A 62 -19.62 -10.64 -18.03
CA THR A 62 -18.22 -10.28 -18.20
C THR A 62 -17.35 -11.51 -17.97
N ARG A 63 -16.37 -11.75 -18.84
CA ARG A 63 -15.33 -12.77 -18.61
C ARG A 63 -14.04 -12.08 -18.23
N VAL A 64 -13.41 -12.58 -17.19
CA VAL A 64 -12.08 -12.20 -16.75
C VAL A 64 -11.17 -13.40 -16.93
N THR A 65 -10.11 -13.24 -17.73
CA THR A 65 -9.13 -14.27 -18.05
C THR A 65 -7.78 -13.82 -17.51
N VAL A 66 -7.15 -14.68 -16.71
CA VAL A 66 -5.77 -14.48 -16.30
C VAL A 66 -4.88 -14.69 -17.51
N THR A 67 -4.02 -13.72 -17.84
CA THR A 67 -3.10 -13.79 -18.99
C THR A 67 -1.67 -14.11 -18.59
N ASP A 68 -1.30 -13.83 -17.34
CA ASP A 68 0.02 -14.15 -16.80
C ASP A 68 0.23 -15.68 -16.68
N GLU A 69 1.26 -16.21 -17.34
CA GLU A 69 1.52 -17.65 -17.39
C GLU A 69 1.90 -18.24 -16.03
N SER A 70 2.65 -17.50 -15.20
CA SER A 70 3.02 -17.97 -13.86
C SER A 70 1.82 -18.09 -12.94
N LEU A 71 0.91 -17.11 -13.00
CA LEU A 71 -0.34 -17.13 -12.24
C LEU A 71 -1.29 -18.22 -12.75
N LYS A 72 -1.35 -18.46 -14.07
CA LYS A 72 -2.12 -19.58 -14.63
C LYS A 72 -1.62 -20.93 -14.13
N GLU A 73 -0.31 -21.14 -14.14
CA GLU A 73 0.30 -22.39 -13.63
C GLU A 73 -0.05 -22.59 -12.16
N GLN A 74 0.05 -21.53 -11.34
CA GLN A 74 -0.30 -21.59 -9.92
C GLN A 74 -1.79 -21.90 -9.71
N LEU A 75 -2.70 -21.20 -10.39
CA LEU A 75 -4.13 -21.49 -10.31
C LEU A 75 -4.45 -22.94 -10.70
N ALA A 76 -3.78 -23.47 -11.72
CA ALA A 76 -3.97 -24.85 -12.14
C ALA A 76 -3.49 -25.88 -11.10
N LEU A 77 -2.38 -25.60 -10.39
CA LEU A 77 -1.92 -26.44 -9.28
C LEU A 77 -2.92 -26.45 -8.11
N ASP A 78 -3.52 -25.29 -7.84
CA ASP A 78 -4.53 -25.10 -6.79
C ASP A 78 -5.94 -25.59 -7.23
N GLY A 79 -6.09 -26.11 -8.45
CA GLY A 79 -7.38 -26.58 -8.97
C GLY A 79 -8.38 -25.44 -9.22
N LEU A 80 -7.91 -24.21 -9.32
CA LEU A 80 -8.69 -23.01 -9.61
C LEU A 80 -8.72 -22.72 -11.12
N PRO A 81 -9.82 -22.16 -11.64
CA PRO A 81 -9.89 -21.78 -13.04
C PRO A 81 -9.04 -20.53 -13.33
N SER A 82 -8.51 -20.43 -14.55
CA SER A 82 -7.88 -19.21 -15.06
C SER A 82 -8.88 -18.24 -15.72
N GLU A 83 -10.15 -18.66 -15.82
CA GLU A 83 -11.25 -17.87 -16.37
C GLU A 83 -12.39 -17.76 -15.35
N PHE A 84 -12.87 -16.54 -15.15
CA PHE A 84 -13.95 -16.23 -14.24
C PHE A 84 -15.06 -15.50 -14.99
N VAL A 85 -16.29 -16.03 -14.91
CA VAL A 85 -17.47 -15.40 -15.50
C VAL A 85 -18.23 -14.67 -14.41
N ILE A 86 -18.55 -13.41 -14.65
CA ILE A 86 -19.27 -12.52 -13.75
C ILE A 86 -20.58 -12.13 -14.42
N ASN A 87 -21.69 -12.40 -13.74
CA ASN A 87 -23.03 -12.02 -14.16
C ASN A 87 -23.49 -10.81 -13.36
N SER A 88 -23.82 -9.73 -14.06
CA SER A 88 -24.25 -8.45 -13.48
C SER A 88 -25.70 -8.16 -13.85
N ALA A 89 -26.56 -8.09 -12.84
CA ALA A 89 -27.94 -7.62 -12.97
C ALA A 89 -27.99 -6.13 -12.68
N VAL A 90 -28.34 -5.32 -13.68
CA VAL A 90 -28.35 -3.86 -13.62
C VAL A 90 -29.79 -3.35 -13.62
N SER A 91 -30.11 -2.42 -12.73
CA SER A 91 -31.41 -1.74 -12.64
C SER A 91 -31.26 -0.26 -12.94
N HIS A 92 -32.06 0.25 -13.88
CA HIS A 92 -32.08 1.66 -14.29
C HIS A 92 -33.07 2.44 -13.42
N GLY A 93 -32.55 3.18 -12.44
CA GLY A 93 -33.32 4.12 -11.65
C GLY A 93 -33.59 5.43 -12.38
N LEU A 94 -34.38 6.31 -11.75
CA LEU A 94 -34.61 7.66 -12.28
C LEU A 94 -33.38 8.57 -12.13
N VAL A 95 -32.47 8.30 -11.20
CA VAL A 95 -31.30 9.16 -10.95
C VAL A 95 -30.03 8.35 -10.64
N SER A 96 -30.08 7.03 -10.80
CA SER A 96 -28.95 6.15 -10.53
C SER A 96 -29.08 4.83 -11.29
N LEU A 97 -27.97 4.10 -11.33
CA LEU A 97 -27.84 2.74 -11.84
C LEU A 97 -27.39 1.87 -10.69
N ASN A 98 -28.13 0.79 -10.40
CA ASN A 98 -27.71 -0.18 -9.39
C ASN A 98 -27.28 -1.45 -10.10
N ALA A 99 -26.16 -2.05 -9.71
CA ALA A 99 -25.75 -3.36 -10.23
C ALA A 99 -25.43 -4.32 -9.09
N LEU A 100 -25.91 -5.54 -9.22
CA LEU A 100 -25.51 -6.70 -8.42
C LEU A 100 -24.72 -7.63 -9.32
N SER A 101 -23.46 -7.86 -9.00
CA SER A 101 -22.55 -8.72 -9.77
C SER A 101 -22.11 -9.92 -8.94
N THR A 102 -22.22 -11.11 -9.51
CA THR A 102 -21.88 -12.39 -8.88
C THR A 102 -21.09 -13.26 -9.84
N PHE A 103 -20.13 -14.02 -9.33
CA PHE A 103 -19.42 -15.02 -10.13
C PHE A 103 -20.35 -16.18 -10.49
N GLU A 104 -20.19 -16.81 -11.66
CA GLU A 104 -20.97 -18.00 -12.05
C GLU A 104 -20.59 -19.22 -11.17
N ASN A 105 -19.30 -19.35 -10.84
CA ASN A 105 -18.78 -20.39 -9.97
C ASN A 105 -18.69 -19.91 -8.51
N THR A 106 -19.82 -19.50 -7.91
CA THR A 106 -19.83 -19.00 -6.52
C THR A 106 -19.32 -20.01 -5.50
N ASP A 107 -19.42 -21.31 -5.80
CA ASP A 107 -18.88 -22.37 -4.96
C ASP A 107 -17.35 -22.32 -4.85
N ILE A 108 -16.68 -21.75 -5.86
CA ILE A 108 -15.22 -21.56 -5.91
C ILE A 108 -14.84 -20.18 -5.37
N LEU A 109 -15.61 -19.13 -5.64
CA LEU A 109 -15.34 -17.80 -5.11
C LEU A 109 -16.66 -17.10 -4.77
N PRO A 110 -17.11 -17.13 -3.50
CA PRO A 110 -18.41 -16.63 -3.10
C PRO A 110 -18.37 -15.11 -2.87
N LEU A 111 -17.95 -14.38 -3.90
CA LEU A 111 -17.76 -12.93 -3.92
C LEU A 111 -18.93 -12.25 -4.64
N THR A 112 -19.47 -11.20 -4.02
CA THR A 112 -20.55 -10.38 -4.56
C THR A 112 -20.12 -8.92 -4.60
N LEU A 113 -20.38 -8.22 -5.70
CA LEU A 113 -20.20 -6.78 -5.83
C LEU A 113 -21.55 -6.09 -6.02
N THR A 114 -21.89 -5.19 -5.11
CA THR A 114 -23.01 -4.26 -5.27
C THR A 114 -22.49 -2.87 -5.59
N THR A 115 -23.06 -2.22 -6.58
CA THR A 115 -22.73 -0.82 -6.93
C THR A 115 -23.99 0.03 -7.09
N SER A 116 -23.86 1.31 -6.76
CA SER A 116 -24.86 2.35 -7.04
C SER A 116 -24.18 3.56 -7.66
N THR A 117 -24.36 3.75 -8.95
CA THR A 117 -23.76 4.83 -9.74
C THR A 117 -24.77 5.94 -9.99
N GLU A 118 -24.46 7.15 -9.55
CA GLU A 118 -25.23 8.36 -9.81
C GLU A 118 -25.08 8.84 -11.26
N LEU A 119 -25.96 9.73 -11.73
CA LEU A 119 -25.88 10.28 -13.10
C LEU A 119 -24.62 11.12 -13.37
N ASN A 120 -23.96 11.62 -12.32
CA ASN A 120 -22.68 12.31 -12.43
C ASN A 120 -21.49 11.32 -12.57
N GLY A 121 -21.74 10.01 -12.44
CA GLY A 121 -20.77 8.92 -12.53
C GLY A 121 -20.13 8.51 -11.20
N ASN A 122 -20.41 9.22 -10.09
CA ASN A 122 -19.96 8.80 -8.77
C ASN A 122 -20.62 7.48 -8.37
N THR A 123 -19.88 6.59 -7.73
CA THR A 123 -20.29 5.21 -7.50
C THR A 123 -20.00 4.80 -6.07
N ASP A 124 -21.04 4.41 -5.34
CA ASP A 124 -20.88 3.61 -4.13
C ASP A 124 -20.65 2.15 -4.50
N PHE A 125 -19.73 1.47 -3.82
CA PHE A 125 -19.42 0.06 -4.03
C PHE A 125 -19.40 -0.72 -2.72
N ASN A 126 -19.76 -1.99 -2.78
CA ASN A 126 -19.68 -2.94 -1.69
C ASN A 126 -19.32 -4.34 -2.22
N PHE A 127 -18.08 -4.76 -1.98
CA PHE A 127 -17.61 -6.11 -2.18
C PHE A 127 -17.83 -6.92 -0.90
N GLU A 128 -18.64 -7.96 -0.98
CA GLU A 128 -18.87 -8.91 0.10
C GLU A 128 -18.35 -10.29 -0.31
N LEU A 129 -17.35 -10.78 0.41
CA LEU A 129 -16.92 -12.17 0.36
C LEU A 129 -17.68 -12.92 1.43
N SER A 130 -18.53 -13.88 1.04
CA SER A 130 -19.09 -14.83 2.01
C SER A 130 -17.97 -15.76 2.52
N GLN A 131 -18.25 -16.57 3.54
CA GLN A 131 -17.24 -17.51 4.01
C GLN A 131 -16.70 -18.36 2.85
N PHE A 132 -15.38 -18.31 2.68
CA PHE A 132 -14.65 -19.02 1.65
C PHE A 132 -13.76 -20.06 2.33
N ASN A 133 -13.91 -21.32 1.95
CA ASN A 133 -13.02 -22.38 2.38
C ASN A 133 -12.59 -23.14 1.12
N HIS A 134 -11.29 -23.21 0.90
CA HIS A 134 -10.68 -23.92 -0.22
C HIS A 134 -9.66 -24.92 0.30
N GLN A 135 -9.65 -26.10 -0.31
CA GLN A 135 -8.68 -27.14 -0.06
C GLN A 135 -7.93 -27.38 -1.37
N GLY A 136 -6.61 -27.14 -1.37
CA GLY A 136 -5.77 -27.45 -2.52
C GLY A 136 -5.75 -28.95 -2.86
N SER A 137 -5.27 -29.26 -4.05
CA SER A 137 -5.17 -30.61 -4.61
C SER A 137 -4.35 -31.59 -3.75
N GLU A 138 -4.58 -32.91 -3.89
CA GLU A 138 -3.98 -33.97 -3.03
C GLU A 138 -2.44 -34.07 -3.04
N GLU A 139 -1.74 -33.42 -3.97
CA GLU A 139 -0.27 -33.32 -3.98
C GLU A 139 0.12 -31.83 -3.81
N ASN A 140 0.58 -31.42 -2.62
CA ASN A 140 0.94 -30.04 -2.22
C ASN A 140 -0.22 -29.08 -1.90
N GLY A 141 -1.32 -29.60 -1.37
CA GLY A 141 -2.53 -28.82 -1.13
C GLY A 141 -2.44 -27.88 0.07
N THR A 142 -2.40 -26.57 -0.17
CA THR A 142 -2.63 -25.53 0.85
C THR A 142 -4.13 -25.36 1.06
N SER A 143 -4.62 -25.37 2.31
CA SER A 143 -6.00 -24.96 2.61
C SER A 143 -6.05 -23.49 2.98
N VAL A 144 -7.10 -22.81 2.51
CA VAL A 144 -7.34 -21.39 2.79
C VAL A 144 -8.76 -21.23 3.29
N SER A 145 -8.90 -20.62 4.45
CA SER A 145 -10.19 -20.28 5.05
C SER A 145 -10.26 -18.77 5.30
N ILE A 146 -11.26 -18.12 4.72
CA ILE A 146 -11.53 -16.70 4.90
C ILE A 146 -12.94 -16.54 5.43
N THR A 147 -13.05 -15.90 6.59
CA THR A 147 -14.35 -15.55 7.17
C THR A 147 -15.03 -14.44 6.37
N LYS A 148 -16.35 -14.28 6.55
CA LYS A 148 -17.12 -13.25 5.83
C LYS A 148 -16.41 -11.89 5.93
N SER A 149 -16.07 -11.33 4.78
CA SER A 149 -15.26 -10.12 4.65
C SER A 149 -15.96 -9.08 3.78
N ASN A 150 -15.64 -7.80 4.00
CA ASN A 150 -16.29 -6.70 3.30
C ASN A 150 -15.29 -5.59 2.92
N LEU A 151 -15.43 -5.06 1.71
CA LEU A 151 -14.78 -3.84 1.25
C LEU A 151 -15.85 -2.93 0.66
N SER A 152 -16.09 -1.78 1.29
CA SER A 152 -17.10 -0.82 0.87
C SER A 152 -16.53 0.56 0.72
N GLY A 153 -17.13 1.40 -0.10
CA GLY A 153 -16.62 2.74 -0.31
C GLY A 153 -17.39 3.55 -1.32
N HIS A 154 -16.84 4.72 -1.62
CA HIS A 154 -17.35 5.68 -2.58
C HIS A 154 -16.23 6.09 -3.52
N ALA A 155 -16.49 6.06 -4.83
CA ALA A 155 -15.55 6.50 -5.86
C ALA A 155 -16.17 7.63 -6.69
N THR A 156 -15.39 8.68 -6.95
CA THR A 156 -15.82 9.81 -7.78
C THR A 156 -15.29 9.70 -9.20
N VAL A 157 -15.91 10.39 -10.15
CA VAL A 157 -15.39 10.50 -11.52
C VAL A 157 -14.01 11.16 -11.64
N LEU A 158 -13.58 11.87 -10.60
CA LEU A 158 -12.25 12.49 -10.54
C LEU A 158 -11.16 11.54 -10.05
N GLY A 159 -11.52 10.32 -9.63
CA GLY A 159 -10.58 9.31 -9.12
C GLY A 159 -10.37 9.34 -7.61
N GLN A 160 -11.04 10.24 -6.87
CA GLN A 160 -11.09 10.17 -5.41
C GLN A 160 -11.88 8.92 -4.99
N VAL A 161 -11.33 8.16 -4.04
CA VAL A 161 -11.90 6.96 -3.45
C VAL A 161 -11.82 7.07 -1.92
N ASP A 162 -12.95 6.86 -1.28
CA ASP A 162 -13.06 6.57 0.15
C ASP A 162 -13.39 5.09 0.32
N TYR A 163 -12.72 4.38 1.22
CA TYR A 163 -12.99 2.96 1.44
C TYR A 163 -12.89 2.54 2.91
N GLN A 164 -13.56 1.45 3.23
CA GLN A 164 -13.51 0.72 4.48
C GLN A 164 -13.41 -0.78 4.18
N LEU A 165 -12.39 -1.43 4.72
CA LEU A 165 -12.06 -2.84 4.61
C LEU A 165 -12.24 -3.50 5.98
N SER A 166 -12.83 -4.69 6.00
CA SER A 166 -12.94 -5.55 7.18
C SER A 166 -12.77 -7.01 6.78
N ILE A 167 -11.68 -7.61 7.22
CA ILE A 167 -11.36 -9.04 7.08
C ILE A 167 -11.20 -9.61 8.49
N PRO A 168 -12.24 -10.26 9.04
CA PRO A 168 -12.20 -10.71 10.44
C PRO A 168 -11.16 -11.80 10.70
N SER A 169 -10.95 -12.71 9.75
CA SER A 169 -9.97 -13.79 9.88
C SER A 169 -9.64 -14.40 8.53
N VAL A 170 -8.35 -14.66 8.33
CA VAL A 170 -7.79 -15.50 7.28
C VAL A 170 -6.94 -16.57 7.96
N GLN A 171 -7.10 -17.82 7.56
CA GLN A 171 -6.30 -18.94 7.99
C GLN A 171 -5.79 -19.69 6.76
N ILE A 172 -4.51 -20.02 6.77
CA ILE A 172 -3.83 -20.79 5.73
C ILE A 172 -3.16 -21.96 6.41
N ASP A 173 -3.53 -23.18 6.04
CA ASP A 173 -2.89 -24.39 6.54
C ASP A 173 -2.06 -25.02 5.42
N PHE A 174 -0.82 -25.35 5.73
CA PHE A 174 0.11 -25.98 4.81
C PHE A 174 0.10 -27.50 5.02
N GLU A 175 0.33 -28.26 3.95
CA GLU A 175 0.41 -29.73 4.04
C GLU A 175 1.52 -30.19 5.00
N THR A 176 2.58 -29.40 5.12
CA THR A 176 3.71 -29.63 6.03
C THR A 176 3.34 -29.48 7.52
N GLY A 177 2.13 -28.97 7.81
CA GLY A 177 1.52 -28.88 9.14
C GLY A 177 1.58 -27.50 9.76
N GLU A 178 2.31 -26.56 9.17
CA GLU A 178 2.34 -25.15 9.58
C GLU A 178 0.99 -24.47 9.32
N GLU A 179 0.71 -23.44 10.12
CA GLU A 179 -0.49 -22.62 10.01
C GLU A 179 -0.10 -21.15 10.03
N VAL A 180 -0.73 -20.36 9.16
CA VAL A 180 -0.66 -18.89 9.19
C VAL A 180 -2.07 -18.35 9.42
N THR A 181 -2.23 -17.55 10.48
CA THR A 181 -3.50 -16.95 10.87
C THR A 181 -3.37 -15.44 10.96
N LEU A 182 -4.25 -14.71 10.27
CA LEU A 182 -4.44 -13.27 10.37
C LEU A 182 -5.79 -13.00 11.02
N SER A 183 -5.82 -12.12 12.02
CA SER A 183 -7.02 -11.75 12.77
C SER A 183 -7.32 -10.26 12.67
N ASN A 184 -8.57 -9.96 12.32
CA ASN A 184 -9.21 -8.64 12.37
C ASN A 184 -8.48 -7.54 11.60
N LEU A 185 -8.08 -7.81 10.35
CA LEU A 185 -7.56 -6.78 9.48
C LEU A 185 -8.69 -5.78 9.14
N LYS A 186 -8.48 -4.53 9.53
CA LYS A 186 -9.34 -3.41 9.15
C LYS A 186 -8.53 -2.40 8.39
N GLY A 187 -9.17 -1.73 7.44
CA GLY A 187 -8.55 -0.66 6.67
C GLY A 187 -9.55 0.46 6.43
N ILE A 188 -9.10 1.70 6.50
CA ILE A 188 -9.86 2.85 6.01
C ILE A 188 -8.93 3.72 5.18
N GLY A 189 -9.44 4.37 4.16
CA GLY A 189 -8.64 5.29 3.37
C GLY A 189 -9.48 6.31 2.64
N SER A 190 -8.87 7.45 2.34
CA SER A 190 -9.46 8.54 1.57
C SER A 190 -8.37 9.19 0.74
N GLY A 191 -8.55 9.21 -0.58
CA GLY A 191 -7.49 9.71 -1.46
C GLY A 191 -7.76 9.37 -2.91
N GLN A 192 -6.73 9.51 -3.73
CA GLN A 192 -6.77 9.17 -5.14
C GLN A 192 -5.49 8.45 -5.55
N GLN A 193 -5.61 7.49 -6.45
CA GLN A 193 -4.43 6.95 -7.10
C GLN A 193 -3.99 7.93 -8.19
N ALA A 194 -2.83 8.55 -8.01
CA ALA A 194 -2.23 9.43 -8.99
C ALA A 194 -0.96 8.77 -9.53
N LYS A 195 -0.96 8.39 -10.82
CA LYS A 195 0.24 7.94 -11.55
C LYS A 195 1.10 6.92 -10.78
N GLY A 196 0.44 5.88 -10.26
CA GLY A 196 1.09 4.73 -9.61
C GLY A 196 1.15 4.80 -8.09
N TYR A 197 1.00 5.96 -7.44
CA TYR A 197 1.04 6.10 -5.97
C TYR A 197 -0.28 6.65 -5.40
N TRP A 198 -0.49 6.45 -4.10
CA TRP A 198 -1.65 6.99 -3.38
C TRP A 198 -1.37 8.41 -2.92
N LEU A 199 -2.32 9.32 -3.19
CA LEU A 199 -2.41 10.68 -2.64
C LEU A 199 -3.58 10.76 -1.67
N GLY A 200 -3.31 10.93 -0.38
CA GLY A 200 -4.33 11.00 0.66
C GLY A 200 -3.92 10.20 1.90
N THR A 201 -4.91 9.65 2.62
CA THR A 201 -4.69 8.93 3.87
C THR A 201 -5.10 7.46 3.76
N GLN A 202 -4.37 6.60 4.46
CA GLN A 202 -4.72 5.19 4.66
C GLN A 202 -4.37 4.81 6.09
N ASN A 203 -5.27 4.11 6.76
CA ASN A 203 -5.05 3.52 8.08
C ASN A 203 -5.41 2.04 8.00
N PHE A 204 -4.53 1.19 8.49
CA PHE A 204 -4.77 -0.24 8.62
C PHE A 204 -4.47 -0.69 10.05
N THR A 205 -5.26 -1.63 10.56
CA THR A 205 -5.04 -2.26 11.86
C THR A 205 -5.16 -3.76 11.74
N ILE A 206 -4.30 -4.49 12.44
CA ILE A 206 -4.34 -5.94 12.57
C ILE A 206 -4.30 -6.26 14.07
N ASP A 207 -5.25 -7.07 14.55
CA ASP A 207 -5.24 -7.47 15.96
C ASP A 207 -4.16 -8.52 16.23
N SER A 208 -4.01 -9.50 15.33
CA SER A 208 -2.98 -10.54 15.45
C SER A 208 -2.59 -11.12 14.10
N PHE A 209 -1.30 -11.41 13.93
CA PHE A 209 -0.74 -12.25 12.89
C PHE A 209 0.10 -13.34 13.55
N LEU A 210 -0.22 -14.60 13.29
CA LEU A 210 0.38 -15.77 13.93
C LEU A 210 0.89 -16.73 12.86
N ILE A 211 2.12 -17.20 13.03
CA ILE A 211 2.68 -18.33 12.30
C ILE A 211 2.93 -19.43 13.33
N SER A 212 2.36 -20.61 13.10
CA SER A 212 2.58 -21.82 13.91
C SER A 212 3.36 -22.86 13.11
N ASP A 213 4.23 -23.60 13.79
CA ASP A 213 4.98 -24.71 13.20
C ASP A 213 4.10 -25.98 13.03
N SER A 214 4.69 -27.05 12.47
CA SER A 214 4.01 -28.34 12.28
C SER A 214 3.53 -29.02 13.57
N ALA A 215 3.99 -28.58 14.74
CA ALA A 215 3.56 -29.04 16.05
C ALA A 215 2.51 -28.09 16.69
N MET A 216 1.99 -27.14 15.89
CA MET A 216 1.06 -26.09 16.32
C MET A 216 1.62 -25.23 17.46
N GLN A 217 2.94 -25.09 17.53
CA GLN A 217 3.58 -24.15 18.44
C GLN A 217 3.77 -22.80 17.72
N PRO A 218 3.44 -21.67 18.36
CA PRO A 218 3.72 -20.35 17.82
C PRO A 218 5.21 -20.21 17.50
N PHE A 219 5.52 -19.95 16.23
CA PHE A 219 6.86 -19.62 15.76
C PHE A 219 7.09 -18.10 15.76
N MET A 220 6.06 -17.36 15.35
CA MET A 220 6.05 -15.90 15.32
C MET A 220 4.64 -15.39 15.60
N THR A 221 4.52 -14.43 16.50
CA THR A 221 3.27 -13.74 16.80
C THR A 221 3.50 -12.24 16.75
N ILE A 222 2.66 -11.52 16.01
CA ILE A 222 2.63 -10.07 15.96
C ILE A 222 1.25 -9.63 16.44
N GLU A 223 1.19 -8.77 17.46
CA GLU A 223 -0.07 -8.33 18.07
C GLU A 223 -0.25 -6.81 17.97
N ASN A 224 -1.50 -6.41 17.74
CA ASN A 224 -1.97 -5.03 17.72
C ASN A 224 -1.06 -4.13 16.87
N SER A 225 -1.02 -4.41 15.57
CA SER A 225 -0.30 -3.59 14.61
C SER A 225 -1.19 -2.52 14.02
N LYS A 226 -0.66 -1.32 13.87
CA LYS A 226 -1.29 -0.20 13.20
C LYS A 226 -0.33 0.40 12.19
N TYR A 227 -0.84 0.67 11.00
CA TYR A 227 -0.12 1.34 9.93
C TYR A 227 -0.92 2.56 9.50
N ASP A 228 -0.32 3.73 9.58
CA ASP A 228 -0.86 4.98 9.05
C ASP A 228 0.03 5.45 7.89
N PHE A 229 -0.59 5.82 6.79
CA PHE A 229 0.06 6.46 5.65
C PHE A 229 -0.68 7.74 5.29
N GLU A 230 0.09 8.78 5.05
CA GLU A 230 -0.42 10.05 4.54
C GLU A 230 0.51 10.56 3.44
N SER A 231 -0.06 11.11 2.39
CA SER A 231 0.70 11.77 1.33
C SER A 231 -0.03 13.00 0.81
N HIS A 232 0.74 14.02 0.47
CA HIS A 232 0.24 15.30 0.01
C HIS A 232 1.12 15.87 -1.10
N LEU A 233 0.48 16.37 -2.16
CA LEU A 233 1.12 17.11 -3.23
C LEU A 233 0.82 18.61 -3.07
N ASP A 234 1.86 19.41 -2.89
CA ASP A 234 1.73 20.86 -2.98
C ASP A 234 1.61 21.28 -4.45
N GLU A 235 0.41 21.72 -4.85
CA GLU A 235 0.12 22.12 -6.23
C GLU A 235 0.90 23.34 -6.71
N ALA A 236 1.37 24.21 -5.82
CA ALA A 236 2.12 25.42 -6.18
C ALA A 236 3.60 25.11 -6.42
N THR A 237 4.19 24.29 -5.57
CA THR A 237 5.63 23.95 -5.65
C THR A 237 5.90 22.65 -6.41
N LYS A 238 4.86 21.86 -6.68
CA LYS A 238 4.95 20.49 -7.23
C LYS A 238 5.83 19.58 -6.38
N ARG A 239 5.79 19.78 -5.06
CA ARG A 239 6.52 18.97 -4.09
C ARG A 239 5.60 17.96 -3.42
N LEU A 240 6.03 16.71 -3.39
CA LEU A 240 5.38 15.61 -2.72
C LEU A 240 5.98 15.43 -1.32
N SER A 241 5.11 15.22 -0.33
CA SER A 241 5.48 14.73 0.99
C SER A 241 4.66 13.49 1.33
N SER A 242 5.26 12.56 2.06
CA SER A 242 4.59 11.36 2.58
C SER A 242 5.11 11.01 3.97
N SER A 243 4.20 10.60 4.85
CA SER A 243 4.49 10.08 6.17
C SER A 243 3.97 8.66 6.30
N LEU A 244 4.74 7.80 6.95
CA LEU A 244 4.43 6.42 7.29
C LEU A 244 4.63 6.27 8.79
N LYS A 245 3.59 5.81 9.50
CA LYS A 245 3.69 5.43 10.91
C LYS A 245 3.33 3.96 11.08
N LEU A 246 4.18 3.22 11.78
CA LEU A 246 3.97 1.83 12.13
C LEU A 246 4.09 1.69 13.65
N ASP A 247 3.00 1.28 14.28
CA ASP A 247 2.97 0.93 15.69
C ASP A 247 2.70 -0.57 15.82
N VAL A 248 3.53 -1.30 16.56
CA VAL A 248 3.34 -2.72 16.86
C VAL A 248 3.52 -2.92 18.36
N ALA A 249 2.47 -3.39 19.03
CA ALA A 249 2.52 -3.54 20.48
C ALA A 249 3.48 -4.65 20.92
N ASN A 250 3.46 -5.78 20.22
CA ASN A 250 4.26 -6.95 20.58
C ASN A 250 4.63 -7.77 19.34
N ILE A 251 5.89 -8.18 19.27
CA ILE A 251 6.41 -9.18 18.33
C ILE A 251 7.10 -10.24 19.18
N GLU A 252 6.58 -11.46 19.16
CA GLU A 252 7.14 -12.61 19.84
C GLU A 252 7.65 -13.62 18.81
N THR A 253 8.86 -14.11 19.02
CA THR A 253 9.48 -15.18 18.23
C THR A 253 10.14 -16.18 19.17
N ASN A 254 10.59 -17.30 18.62
CA ASN A 254 11.39 -18.28 19.37
C ASN A 254 12.71 -17.71 19.91
N GLU A 255 13.20 -16.60 19.36
CA GLU A 255 14.48 -15.97 19.74
C GLU A 255 14.31 -14.85 20.77
N GLY A 256 13.09 -14.37 20.99
CA GLY A 256 12.81 -13.31 21.95
C GLY A 256 11.56 -12.51 21.62
N GLN A 257 11.35 -11.48 22.44
CA GLN A 257 10.19 -10.60 22.39
C GLN A 257 10.63 -9.14 22.21
N LEU A 258 9.95 -8.44 21.31
CA LEU A 258 10.08 -7.01 21.08
C LEU A 258 8.73 -6.37 21.38
N ASN A 259 8.73 -5.36 22.26
CA ASN A 259 7.52 -4.63 22.63
C ASN A 259 7.56 -3.19 22.13
N ASN A 260 6.39 -2.60 21.93
CA ASN A 260 6.19 -1.19 21.65
C ASN A 260 7.08 -0.66 20.51
N LEU A 261 7.14 -1.39 19.38
CA LEU A 261 7.78 -0.87 18.18
C LEU A 261 6.97 0.31 17.66
N ASN A 262 7.57 1.49 17.60
CA ASN A 262 6.98 2.63 16.93
C ASN A 262 7.98 3.15 15.90
N VAL A 263 7.53 3.35 14.67
CA VAL A 263 8.30 3.91 13.55
C VAL A 263 7.47 5.05 12.96
N ASP A 264 8.05 6.24 12.87
CA ASP A 264 7.48 7.44 12.23
C ASP A 264 8.50 7.94 11.21
N PHE A 265 8.28 7.56 9.95
CA PHE A 265 9.14 7.89 8.83
C PHE A 265 8.47 8.91 7.92
N GLU A 266 9.24 9.86 7.41
CA GLU A 266 8.74 10.89 6.50
C GLU A 266 9.71 11.10 5.33
N MET A 267 9.14 11.26 4.15
CA MET A 267 9.82 11.80 2.99
C MET A 267 9.17 13.12 2.65
N SER A 268 9.96 14.18 2.50
CA SER A 268 9.40 15.51 2.21
C SER A 268 10.17 16.23 1.11
N LYS A 269 9.49 17.20 0.49
CA LYS A 269 10.03 18.03 -0.60
C LYS A 269 10.47 17.23 -1.83
N LEU A 270 9.93 16.04 -2.08
CA LEU A 270 10.26 15.29 -3.29
C LEU A 270 9.73 16.03 -4.53
N ASP A 271 10.53 16.16 -5.58
CA ASP A 271 10.03 16.67 -6.87
C ASP A 271 9.05 15.66 -7.47
N SER A 272 7.77 16.03 -7.57
CA SER A 272 6.71 15.06 -7.88
C SER A 272 6.84 14.48 -9.28
N GLN A 273 7.28 15.29 -10.26
CA GLN A 273 7.38 14.86 -11.65
C GLN A 273 8.52 13.85 -11.84
N SER A 274 9.66 14.12 -11.22
CA SER A 274 10.81 13.23 -11.27
C SER A 274 10.52 11.93 -10.53
N PHE A 275 9.94 12.01 -9.33
CA PHE A 275 9.53 10.84 -8.55
C PHE A 275 8.53 9.96 -9.31
N GLU A 276 7.49 10.57 -9.90
CA GLU A 276 6.50 9.87 -10.73
C GLU A 276 7.14 9.06 -11.86
N LYS A 277 8.11 9.65 -12.56
CA LYS A 277 8.77 8.99 -13.70
C LYS A 277 9.67 7.84 -13.28
N ILE A 278 10.42 8.01 -12.19
CA ILE A 278 11.24 6.94 -11.61
C ILE A 278 10.33 5.77 -11.20
N PHE A 279 9.23 6.09 -10.52
CA PHE A 279 8.31 5.08 -10.00
C PHE A 279 7.53 4.34 -11.09
N GLU A 280 7.12 5.03 -12.16
CA GLU A 280 6.47 4.44 -13.34
C GLU A 280 7.35 3.36 -13.99
N ILE A 281 8.63 3.65 -14.20
CA ILE A 281 9.58 2.70 -14.80
C ILE A 281 9.83 1.51 -13.87
N TYR A 282 9.96 1.76 -12.56
CA TYR A 282 10.13 0.71 -11.57
C TYR A 282 8.92 -0.23 -11.47
N GLN A 283 7.70 0.30 -11.53
CA GLN A 283 6.49 -0.54 -11.52
C GLN A 283 6.32 -1.36 -12.80
N ALA A 284 6.68 -0.79 -13.95
CA ALA A 284 6.54 -1.47 -15.23
C ALA A 284 7.57 -2.61 -15.41
N ASN A 285 8.75 -2.47 -14.81
CA ASN A 285 9.88 -3.36 -15.01
C ASN A 285 10.40 -3.91 -13.67
N PRO A 286 9.95 -5.11 -13.25
CA PRO A 286 10.44 -5.77 -12.02
C PRO A 286 11.95 -6.01 -12.02
N VAL A 287 12.56 -6.12 -13.20
CA VAL A 287 14.01 -6.16 -13.39
C VAL A 287 14.38 -5.03 -14.35
N LEU A 288 15.13 -4.05 -13.85
CA LEU A 288 15.57 -2.92 -14.66
C LEU A 288 16.61 -3.35 -15.68
N THR A 289 16.33 -3.10 -16.96
CA THR A 289 17.29 -3.24 -18.06
C THR A 289 18.23 -2.03 -18.11
N GLN A 290 19.30 -2.12 -18.92
CA GLN A 290 20.17 -0.96 -19.14
C GLN A 290 19.44 0.22 -19.81
N GLU A 291 18.41 -0.06 -20.61
CA GLU A 291 17.60 0.97 -21.26
C GLU A 291 16.74 1.70 -20.22
N ASP A 292 16.11 0.95 -19.30
CA ASP A 292 15.34 1.52 -18.19
C ASP A 292 16.21 2.39 -17.28
N VAL A 293 17.42 1.93 -16.96
CA VAL A 293 18.38 2.70 -16.16
C VAL A 293 18.76 4.01 -16.88
N ALA A 294 19.00 3.95 -18.20
CA ALA A 294 19.31 5.14 -18.99
C ALA A 294 18.15 6.14 -19.03
N GLU A 295 16.90 5.66 -19.01
CA GLU A 295 15.70 6.49 -18.97
C GLU A 295 15.48 7.13 -17.59
N ILE A 296 15.83 6.43 -16.51
CA ILE A 296 15.69 6.92 -15.13
C ILE A 296 16.71 8.01 -14.79
N ILE A 297 17.94 7.92 -15.32
CA ILE A 297 19.07 8.80 -14.96
C ILE A 297 18.72 10.30 -14.95
N PRO A 298 18.11 10.89 -15.99
CA PRO A 298 17.77 12.31 -16.00
C PRO A 298 16.82 12.71 -14.86
N PHE A 299 15.91 11.83 -14.46
CA PHE A 299 14.97 12.09 -13.38
C PHE A 299 15.64 12.00 -12.01
N ILE A 300 16.63 11.10 -11.85
CA ILE A 300 17.49 11.09 -10.65
C ILE A 300 18.23 12.43 -10.53
N ASP A 301 18.84 12.91 -11.60
CA ASP A 301 19.56 14.20 -11.57
C ASP A 301 18.65 15.36 -11.18
N VAL A 302 17.42 15.43 -11.71
CA VAL A 302 16.45 16.46 -11.33
C VAL A 302 16.03 16.30 -9.86
N LEU A 303 15.77 15.09 -9.39
CA LEU A 303 15.38 14.83 -8.01
C LEU A 303 16.45 15.32 -7.02
N PHE A 304 17.72 15.01 -7.28
CA PHE A 304 18.85 15.50 -6.48
C PHE A 304 19.04 17.01 -6.61
N ALA A 305 18.98 17.57 -7.82
CA ALA A 305 19.13 19.01 -8.03
C ALA A 305 18.02 19.80 -7.33
N LYS A 306 16.81 19.24 -7.22
CA LYS A 306 15.68 19.85 -6.50
C LYS A 306 15.77 19.67 -4.99
N GLY A 307 16.55 18.71 -4.51
CA GLY A 307 16.68 18.39 -3.09
C GLY A 307 15.43 17.75 -2.50
N PHE A 308 15.61 17.00 -1.41
CA PHE A 308 14.56 16.31 -0.68
C PHE A 308 15.06 15.94 0.73
N ASP A 309 14.12 15.65 1.63
CA ASP A 309 14.43 15.23 3.00
C ASP A 309 13.86 13.82 3.26
N LEU A 310 14.64 13.02 3.98
CA LEU A 310 14.24 11.74 4.56
C LEU A 310 14.42 11.85 6.07
N SER A 311 13.40 11.55 6.85
CA SER A 311 13.51 11.58 8.31
C SER A 311 12.89 10.36 8.96
N MET A 312 13.57 9.89 10.00
CA MET A 312 12.97 9.06 11.04
C MET A 312 12.66 9.98 12.21
N ASN A 313 11.40 10.42 12.29
CA ASN A 313 10.92 11.32 13.34
C ASN A 313 10.84 10.59 14.70
N ASN A 314 10.63 9.27 14.68
CA ASN A 314 10.71 8.41 15.84
C ASN A 314 10.94 6.96 15.41
N MET A 315 11.95 6.29 15.95
CA MET A 315 12.08 4.83 15.94
C MET A 315 12.32 4.40 17.37
N SER A 316 11.34 3.79 18.01
CA SER A 316 11.45 3.34 19.41
C SER A 316 11.04 1.89 19.54
N LEU A 317 11.71 1.13 20.40
CA LEU A 317 11.36 -0.25 20.72
C LEU A 317 11.86 -0.64 22.12
N GLU A 318 11.22 -1.63 22.69
CA GLU A 318 11.60 -2.27 23.95
C GLU A 318 12.05 -3.71 23.68
N LEU A 319 13.24 -4.06 24.16
CA LEU A 319 13.80 -5.42 24.11
C LEU A 319 14.03 -5.88 25.54
N GLY A 320 13.22 -6.82 26.01
CA GLY A 320 13.23 -7.23 27.42
C GLY A 320 12.92 -6.04 28.34
N LYS A 321 13.91 -5.60 29.13
CA LYS A 321 13.80 -4.36 29.94
C LYS A 321 14.51 -3.16 29.31
N GLY A 322 15.27 -3.40 28.26
CA GLY A 322 16.01 -2.38 27.53
C GLY A 322 15.09 -1.52 26.66
N GLN A 323 15.43 -0.24 26.54
CA GLN A 323 14.76 0.70 25.63
C GLN A 323 15.74 1.21 24.59
N PHE A 324 15.27 1.39 23.37
CA PHE A 324 16.00 2.05 22.28
C PHE A 324 15.11 3.11 21.64
N GLU A 325 15.66 4.29 21.36
CA GLU A 325 15.03 5.36 20.61
C GLU A 325 16.04 5.94 19.61
N SER A 326 15.59 6.24 18.39
CA SER A 326 16.40 6.92 17.37
C SER A 326 15.56 7.91 16.58
N LYS A 327 16.20 9.02 16.20
CA LYS A 327 15.70 10.04 15.30
C LYS A 327 16.82 10.45 14.37
N TRP A 328 16.52 10.63 13.10
CA TRP A 328 17.51 11.15 12.17
C TRP A 328 16.82 11.92 11.05
N LEU A 329 17.57 12.86 10.50
CA LEU A 329 17.22 13.61 9.29
C LEU A 329 18.40 13.48 8.34
N VAL A 330 18.11 13.12 7.10
CA VAL A 330 19.05 13.18 5.98
C VAL A 330 18.42 14.01 4.88
N SER A 331 19.09 15.10 4.52
CA SER A 331 18.66 16.06 3.51
C SER A 331 19.64 16.07 2.34
N VAL A 332 19.10 16.04 1.13
CA VAL A 332 19.80 16.44 -0.09
C VAL A 332 19.49 17.91 -0.35
N PRO A 333 20.47 18.82 -0.24
CA PRO A 333 20.25 20.24 -0.49
C PRO A 333 19.87 20.52 -1.95
N GLU A 334 19.03 21.54 -2.18
CA GLU A 334 18.76 22.04 -3.52
C GLU A 334 20.06 22.57 -4.17
N GLY A 335 20.25 22.28 -5.46
CA GLY A 335 21.49 22.56 -6.20
C GLY A 335 22.49 21.41 -6.23
N THR A 336 22.14 20.22 -5.74
CA THR A 336 22.99 19.02 -5.84
C THR A 336 22.95 18.45 -7.28
N GLU A 337 23.85 18.94 -8.14
CA GLU A 337 23.87 18.62 -9.58
C GLU A 337 24.87 17.52 -9.97
N ASN A 338 24.67 16.94 -11.17
CA ASN A 338 25.59 16.01 -11.84
C ASN A 338 25.86 14.70 -11.09
N ILE A 339 24.90 14.22 -10.30
CA ILE A 339 25.03 12.97 -9.54
C ILE A 339 25.17 11.76 -10.46
N SER A 340 24.46 11.74 -11.59
CA SER A 340 24.59 10.67 -12.59
C SER A 340 25.99 10.55 -13.18
N SER A 341 26.67 11.68 -13.38
CA SER A 341 28.01 11.76 -13.96
C SER A 341 29.11 11.59 -12.91
N ASN A 342 28.80 11.85 -11.64
CA ASN A 342 29.72 11.66 -10.53
C ASN A 342 29.00 11.18 -9.24
N PRO A 343 28.65 9.89 -9.16
CA PRO A 343 27.95 9.33 -8.00
C PRO A 343 28.71 9.47 -6.68
N SER A 344 30.03 9.68 -6.73
CA SER A 344 30.84 9.91 -5.53
C SER A 344 30.49 11.21 -4.79
N MET A 345 29.75 12.12 -5.43
CA MET A 345 29.27 13.38 -4.83
C MET A 345 28.03 13.21 -3.94
N ILE A 346 27.35 12.06 -3.98
CA ILE A 346 26.12 11.83 -3.21
C ILE A 346 26.40 11.99 -1.72
N VAL A 347 27.29 11.15 -1.17
CA VAL A 347 27.56 11.12 0.28
C VAL A 347 28.08 12.47 0.79
N PRO A 348 29.04 13.15 0.13
CA PRO A 348 29.48 14.47 0.53
C PRO A 348 28.41 15.57 0.48
N ALA A 349 27.39 15.43 -0.36
CA ALA A 349 26.32 16.43 -0.48
C ALA A 349 25.26 16.30 0.63
N LEU A 350 25.20 15.16 1.33
CA LEU A 350 24.21 14.94 2.38
C LEU A 350 24.47 15.84 3.59
N THR A 351 23.39 16.39 4.12
CA THR A 351 23.36 17.13 5.38
C THR A 351 22.32 16.54 6.32
N GLY A 352 22.42 16.77 7.62
CA GLY A 352 21.40 16.26 8.52
C GLY A 352 21.87 16.08 9.94
N ASN A 353 21.19 15.22 10.69
CA ASN A 353 21.57 14.87 12.05
C ASN A 353 21.08 13.48 12.43
N VAL A 354 21.68 12.92 13.47
CA VAL A 354 21.27 11.69 14.11
C VAL A 354 21.29 11.87 15.62
N GLN A 355 20.23 11.40 16.26
CA GLN A 355 20.12 11.31 17.70
C GLN A 355 19.60 9.91 18.04
N SER A 356 20.34 9.18 18.87
CA SER A 356 19.94 7.85 19.31
C SER A 356 20.19 7.72 20.81
N SER A 357 19.35 6.95 21.49
CA SER A 357 19.54 6.62 22.89
C SER A 357 19.19 5.17 23.15
N PHE A 358 19.88 4.59 24.13
CA PHE A 358 19.56 3.25 24.62
C PHE A 358 19.80 3.15 26.11
N SER A 359 18.96 2.37 26.80
CA SER A 359 18.97 2.31 28.26
C SER A 359 20.12 1.47 28.82
N ASN A 360 20.43 1.67 30.10
CA ASN A 360 21.40 0.84 30.81
C ASN A 360 21.02 -0.65 30.79
N GLU A 361 19.73 -0.94 30.96
CA GLU A 361 19.18 -2.28 30.95
C GLU A 361 19.44 -3.00 29.62
N LEU A 362 19.40 -2.28 28.49
CA LEU A 362 19.70 -2.86 27.18
C LEU A 362 21.16 -3.36 27.12
N VAL A 363 22.10 -2.59 27.67
CA VAL A 363 23.53 -2.93 27.69
C VAL A 363 23.85 -4.03 28.71
N GLU A 364 23.04 -4.13 29.77
CA GLU A 364 23.13 -5.23 30.73
C GLU A 364 22.59 -6.54 30.16
N GLU A 365 21.48 -6.48 29.45
CA GLU A 365 20.80 -7.64 28.85
C GLU A 365 21.55 -8.18 27.62
N TYR A 366 22.26 -7.31 26.89
CA TYR A 366 23.06 -7.67 25.72
C TYR A 366 24.55 -7.31 25.90
N PRO A 367 25.34 -8.03 26.73
CA PRO A 367 26.72 -7.66 27.05
C PRO A 367 27.68 -7.56 25.84
N PHE A 368 27.32 -8.15 24.70
CA PHE A 368 28.15 -8.10 23.49
C PHE A 368 28.27 -6.68 22.90
N ILE A 369 27.31 -5.77 23.14
CA ILE A 369 27.41 -4.36 22.69
C ILE A 369 28.30 -3.51 23.61
N ARG A 370 28.64 -3.99 24.80
CA ARG A 370 29.37 -3.22 25.82
C ARG A 370 30.75 -2.78 25.35
N GLU A 371 31.51 -3.66 24.69
CA GLU A 371 32.85 -3.32 24.22
C GLU A 371 32.82 -2.15 23.22
N GLY A 372 31.87 -2.17 22.28
CA GLY A 372 31.67 -1.06 21.34
C GLY A 372 31.23 0.22 22.04
N ILE A 373 30.38 0.13 23.06
CA ILE A 373 29.96 1.30 23.85
C ILE A 373 31.14 1.90 24.63
N ASP A 374 31.93 1.06 25.29
CA ASP A 374 33.10 1.49 26.06
C ASP A 374 34.12 2.21 25.16
N GLU A 375 34.36 1.69 23.95
CA GLU A 375 35.22 2.34 22.95
C GLU A 375 34.66 3.71 22.53
N LEU A 376 33.36 3.79 22.22
CA LEU A 376 32.71 5.04 21.82
C LEU A 376 32.65 6.08 22.95
N ILE A 377 32.58 5.66 24.21
CA ILE A 377 32.71 6.55 25.37
C ILE A 377 34.13 7.10 25.47
N VAL A 378 35.16 6.27 25.29
CA VAL A 378 36.56 6.72 25.28
C VAL A 378 36.83 7.70 24.13
N MET A 379 36.16 7.50 22.99
CA MET A 379 36.21 8.40 21.84
C MET A 379 35.31 9.64 22.00
N GLU A 380 34.61 9.80 23.13
CA GLU A 380 33.66 10.89 23.41
C GLU A 380 32.56 11.02 22.33
N MET A 381 32.19 9.91 21.68
CA MET A 381 31.11 9.82 20.68
C MET A 381 29.77 9.39 21.29
N ILE A 382 29.83 8.77 22.45
CA ILE A 382 28.69 8.41 23.28
C ILE A 382 28.81 9.13 24.62
N LYS A 383 27.68 9.65 25.08
CA LYS A 383 27.55 10.22 26.42
C LYS A 383 26.75 9.27 27.30
N GLN A 384 27.35 8.86 28.42
CA GLN A 384 26.62 8.14 29.46
C GLN A 384 25.77 9.12 30.29
N THR A 385 24.51 8.77 30.49
CA THR A 385 23.52 9.51 31.31
C THR A 385 23.07 8.65 32.50
N GLU A 386 22.20 9.18 33.36
CA GLU A 386 21.65 8.40 34.48
C GLU A 386 20.79 7.22 34.00
N SER A 387 20.12 7.36 32.85
CA SER A 387 19.20 6.37 32.30
C SER A 387 19.81 5.47 31.23
N GLY A 388 21.00 5.78 30.71
CA GLY A 388 21.62 4.99 29.66
C GLY A 388 22.71 5.74 28.90
N TYR A 389 22.63 5.70 27.59
CA TYR A 389 23.64 6.22 26.68
C TYR A 389 22.97 7.00 25.56
N GLU A 390 23.59 8.11 25.17
CA GLU A 390 23.10 9.01 24.12
C GLU A 390 24.19 9.21 23.05
N ILE A 391 23.76 9.17 21.79
CA ILE A 391 24.53 9.51 20.60
C ILE A 391 23.89 10.75 19.98
N THR A 392 24.69 11.74 19.63
CA THR A 392 24.27 12.89 18.84
C THR A 392 25.39 13.27 17.89
N ALA A 393 25.07 13.37 16.60
CA ALA A 393 26.01 13.81 15.58
C ALA A 393 25.29 14.54 14.46
N ASP A 394 25.96 15.55 13.90
CA ASP A 394 25.51 16.22 12.69
C ASP A 394 26.10 15.51 11.46
N LEU A 395 25.34 15.41 10.38
CA LEU A 395 25.84 14.91 9.10
C LEU A 395 26.31 16.10 8.26
N GLU A 396 27.62 16.18 8.02
CA GLU A 396 28.25 17.24 7.24
C GLU A 396 29.32 16.66 6.32
N ASN A 397 29.29 17.05 5.04
CA ASN A 397 30.30 16.65 4.04
C ASN A 397 30.55 15.13 3.97
N GLY A 398 29.51 14.31 4.23
CA GLY A 398 29.61 12.85 4.23
C GLY A 398 30.18 12.22 5.51
N ASN A 399 30.38 13.02 6.56
CA ASN A 399 30.86 12.58 7.87
C ASN A 399 29.79 12.84 8.94
N LEU A 400 29.71 11.95 9.93
CA LEU A 400 29.08 12.24 11.21
C LEU A 400 30.07 13.02 12.07
N VAL A 401 29.71 14.24 12.43
CA VAL A 401 30.47 15.18 13.25
C VAL A 401 29.88 15.16 14.66
N PHE A 402 30.66 14.68 15.63
CA PHE A 402 30.26 14.59 17.03
C PHE A 402 30.57 15.89 17.79
N GLU A 403 29.97 16.10 18.96
CA GLU A 403 30.16 17.33 19.76
C GLU A 403 31.62 17.64 20.10
N ASN A 404 32.47 16.61 20.20
CA ASN A 404 33.90 16.74 20.47
C ASN A 404 34.73 17.13 19.22
N GLY A 405 34.09 17.27 18.06
CA GLY A 405 34.71 17.58 16.77
C GLY A 405 35.32 16.37 16.06
N GLN A 406 35.12 15.16 16.56
CA GLN A 406 35.55 13.95 15.87
C GLN A 406 34.62 13.65 14.69
N GLU A 407 35.20 13.17 13.59
CA GLU A 407 34.47 12.89 12.35
C GLU A 407 34.55 11.39 12.01
N ILE A 408 33.41 10.77 11.72
CA ILE A 408 33.34 9.42 11.17
C ILE A 408 32.73 9.48 9.77
N PRO A 409 33.41 8.95 8.74
CA PRO A 409 32.81 8.83 7.41
C PRO A 409 31.54 7.97 7.46
N LEU A 410 30.41 8.50 6.97
CA LEU A 410 29.13 7.78 6.95
C LEU A 410 29.25 6.44 6.21
N ILE A 411 30.05 6.40 5.14
CA ILE A 411 30.28 5.18 4.36
C ILE A 411 30.93 4.05 5.17
N ALA A 412 31.72 4.38 6.20
CA ALA A 412 32.33 3.37 7.07
C ALA A 412 31.28 2.64 7.92
N LEU A 413 30.20 3.33 8.27
CA LEU A 413 29.07 2.76 9.02
C LEU A 413 28.13 1.94 8.13
N LEU A 414 28.06 2.26 6.83
CA LEU A 414 27.21 1.54 5.87
C LEU A 414 27.88 0.27 5.32
N MET A 415 29.21 0.20 5.31
CA MET A 415 29.97 -0.94 4.77
C MET A 415 29.54 -2.31 5.32
N PRO A 416 29.33 -2.51 6.64
CA PRO A 416 28.86 -3.79 7.17
C PRO A 416 27.49 -4.22 6.60
N ALA A 417 26.60 -3.27 6.28
CA ALA A 417 25.29 -3.55 5.72
C ALA A 417 25.33 -3.94 4.22
N PHE A 418 26.38 -3.52 3.49
CA PHE A 418 26.58 -3.89 2.09
C PHE A 418 27.41 -5.16 1.87
N VAL A 419 28.02 -5.69 2.94
CA VAL A 419 28.91 -6.87 2.89
C VAL A 419 28.24 -8.12 3.48
N GLN A 420 26.96 -8.04 3.84
CA GLN A 420 26.13 -9.19 4.21
C GLN A 420 25.40 -9.80 3.02
#